data_AF-A0A432T9D2-F1
#
_entry.id   AF-A0A432T9D2-F1
#
_cell.length_a   1.000
_cell.length_b   1.000
_cell.length_c   1.000
_cell.angle_alpha   90.00
_cell.angle_beta   90.00
_cell.angle_gamma   90.00
#
_symmetry.space_group_name_H-M   'P 1'
#
loop_
_entity.id
_entity.type
_entity.pdbx_description
1 polymer ?
#
loop_
_entity_poly.entity_id
_entity_poly.type
_entity_poly.pdbx_seq_one_letter_code
_entity_poly.pdbx_strand_id
1 'polypeptide(L)'
;SAIKIYLHERGIEFHDIKLVYQSKVGSSAWLEPNLADVLRNPPHRKVVIYPLAFTIDNSETVFELDIEHRQIAQKVKYDDYIVAKCLNDDERFVDLIVKKVTALSI
;
A
#
# COMPACT_ATOMS: atom_id res chain seq x y z
N SER A 1 6.73 10.04 10.28
CA SER A 1 5.76 10.53 9.28
C SER A 1 4.41 10.74 9.95
N ALA A 2 3.52 11.55 9.37
CA ALA A 2 2.18 11.80 9.92
C ALA A 2 1.40 10.50 10.18
N ILE A 3 1.50 9.52 9.28
CA ILE A 3 0.85 8.21 9.44
C ILE A 3 1.39 7.43 10.65
N LYS A 4 2.70 7.51 10.94
CA LYS A 4 3.30 6.85 12.12
C LYS A 4 2.74 7.42 13.42
N ILE A 5 2.61 8.74 13.49
CA ILE A 5 2.04 9.43 14.67
C ILE A 5 0.57 9.03 14.83
N TYR A 6 -0.21 9.12 13.74
CA TYR A 6 -1.63 8.79 13.75
C TYR A 6 -1.92 7.35 14.19
N LEU A 7 -1.15 6.37 13.70
CA LEU A 7 -1.31 4.97 14.08
C LEU A 7 -0.92 4.74 15.54
N HIS A 8 0.16 5.36 16.01
CA HIS A 8 0.59 5.26 17.41
C HIS A 8 -0.46 5.85 18.38
N GLU A 9 -1.04 7.01 18.07
CA GLU A 9 -2.14 7.61 18.84
C GLU A 9 -3.40 6.73 18.90
N ARG A 10 -3.56 5.83 17.92
CA ARG A 10 -4.63 4.83 17.87
C ARG A 10 -4.26 3.50 18.55
N GLY A 11 -3.07 3.41 19.17
CA GLY A 11 -2.57 2.19 19.79
C GLY A 11 -2.17 1.10 18.78
N ILE A 12 -1.94 1.47 17.53
CA ILE A 12 -1.53 0.55 16.46
C ILE A 12 -0.04 0.76 16.20
N GLU A 13 0.76 -0.23 16.57
CA GLU A 13 2.21 -0.18 16.42
C GLU A 13 2.69 -1.14 15.33
N PHE A 14 3.35 -0.57 14.32
CA PHE A 14 4.13 -1.32 13.34
C PHE A 14 5.61 -1.20 13.69
N HIS A 15 6.36 -2.30 13.54
CA HIS A 15 7.80 -2.29 13.73
C HIS A 15 8.49 -1.28 12.79
N ASP A 16 8.08 -1.26 11.52
CA ASP A 16 8.54 -0.28 10.54
C ASP A 16 7.41 0.11 9.56
N ILE A 17 7.45 1.33 9.05
CA ILE A 17 6.53 1.85 8.02
C ILE A 17 7.39 2.50 6.94
N LYS A 18 7.34 1.93 5.73
CA LYS A 18 8.22 2.31 4.63
C LYS A 18 7.42 2.69 3.39
N LEU A 19 7.79 3.82 2.77
CA LEU A 19 7.35 4.16 1.41
C LEU A 19 8.24 3.44 0.41
N VAL A 20 7.62 2.73 -0.54
CA VAL A 20 8.28 1.91 -1.57
C VAL A 20 7.56 2.09 -2.89
N TYR A 21 8.21 1.75 -4.00
CA TYR A 21 7.71 1.97 -5.36
C TYR A 21 7.55 0.66 -6.12
N GLN A 22 6.53 0.57 -6.98
CA GLN A 22 6.18 -0.63 -7.76
C GLN A 22 6.23 -0.36 -9.27
N SER A 23 5.95 -1.39 -10.07
CA SER A 23 5.72 -1.27 -11.53
C SER A 23 6.87 -0.64 -12.32
N LYS A 24 8.11 -0.89 -11.87
CA LYS A 24 9.33 -0.49 -12.58
C LYS A 24 9.44 -1.23 -13.92
N VAL A 25 9.47 -0.49 -15.03
CA VAL A 25 9.62 -1.06 -16.39
C VAL A 25 10.79 -0.47 -17.16
N GLY A 26 11.46 -1.30 -17.96
CA GLY A 26 12.61 -0.87 -18.77
C GLY A 26 13.88 -0.60 -17.96
N SER A 27 14.90 -0.07 -18.62
CA SER A 27 16.26 0.10 -18.09
C SER A 27 16.56 1.48 -17.51
N SER A 28 15.62 2.43 -17.61
CA SER A 28 15.77 3.78 -17.07
C SER A 28 15.89 3.80 -15.55
N ALA A 29 16.36 4.91 -14.98
CA ALA A 29 16.34 5.12 -13.54
C ALA A 29 14.90 5.32 -13.04
N TRP A 30 14.53 4.61 -11.99
CA TRP A 30 13.23 4.69 -11.32
C TRP A 30 13.40 5.10 -9.86
N LEU A 31 12.29 5.49 -9.23
CA LEU A 31 12.26 5.75 -7.79
C LEU A 31 12.53 4.47 -7.01
N GLU A 32 13.28 4.60 -5.93
CA GLU A 32 13.72 3.52 -5.07
C GLU A 32 13.30 3.80 -3.61
N PRO A 33 13.08 2.76 -2.80
CA PRO A 33 13.33 1.36 -3.11
C PRO A 33 12.16 0.70 -3.87
N ASN A 34 12.51 -0.22 -4.77
CA ASN A 34 11.55 -1.09 -5.42
C ASN A 34 10.92 -2.10 -4.42
N LEU A 35 9.59 -2.25 -4.49
CA LEU A 35 8.82 -3.14 -3.61
C LEU A 35 9.29 -4.60 -3.71
N ALA A 36 9.53 -5.12 -4.91
CA ALA A 36 9.96 -6.51 -5.09
C ALA A 36 11.30 -6.78 -4.39
N ASP A 37 12.23 -5.83 -4.41
CA ASP A 37 13.53 -5.96 -3.74
C ASP A 37 13.41 -5.90 -2.22
N VAL A 38 12.53 -5.04 -1.71
CA VAL A 38 12.18 -5.01 -0.27
C VAL A 38 11.54 -6.33 0.15
N LEU A 39 10.62 -6.88 -0.65
CA LEU A 39 9.95 -8.13 -0.33
C LEU A 39 10.88 -9.35 -0.35
N ARG A 40 11.93 -9.33 -1.20
CA ARG A 40 12.95 -10.39 -1.25
C ARG A 40 13.84 -10.42 0.00
N ASN A 41 14.04 -9.28 0.65
CA ASN A 41 14.94 -9.13 1.81
C ASN A 41 14.22 -8.47 3.00
N PRO A 42 13.18 -9.11 3.57
CA PRO A 42 12.42 -8.51 4.65
C PRO A 42 13.24 -8.38 5.93
N PRO A 43 13.09 -7.28 6.69
CA PRO A 43 13.48 -7.25 8.09
C PRO A 43 12.54 -8.12 8.96
N HIS A 44 11.27 -8.29 8.54
CA HIS A 44 10.25 -9.10 9.23
C HIS A 44 9.37 -9.88 8.26
N ARG A 45 8.87 -11.04 8.69
CA ARG A 45 8.05 -11.95 7.88
C ARG A 45 6.55 -11.64 7.88
N LYS A 46 6.15 -10.49 8.42
CA LYS A 46 4.76 -10.02 8.44
C LYS A 46 4.68 -8.65 7.81
N VAL A 47 3.81 -8.47 6.82
CA VAL A 47 3.68 -7.21 6.08
C VAL A 47 2.23 -6.92 5.68
N VAL A 48 1.87 -5.64 5.74
CA VAL A 48 0.67 -5.08 5.14
C VAL A 48 1.10 -4.10 4.04
N ILE A 49 0.65 -4.34 2.81
CA ILE A 49 0.85 -3.46 1.66
C ILE A 49 -0.38 -2.56 1.53
N TYR A 50 -0.18 -1.25 1.51
CA TYR A 50 -1.24 -0.26 1.33
C TYR A 50 -1.05 0.51 0.01
N PRO A 51 -1.97 0.39 -0.96
CA PRO A 51 -1.84 1.02 -2.28
C PRO A 51 -2.16 2.53 -2.22
N LEU A 52 -1.23 3.31 -1.65
CA LEU A 52 -1.44 4.73 -1.33
C LEU A 52 -1.81 5.60 -2.55
N ALA A 53 -1.33 5.24 -3.74
CA ALA A 53 -1.51 6.05 -4.95
C ALA A 53 -2.85 5.82 -5.68
N PHE A 54 -3.69 4.89 -5.21
CA PHE A 54 -4.93 4.52 -5.87
C PHE A 54 -6.12 4.56 -4.91
N THR A 55 -7.25 5.05 -5.40
CA THR A 55 -8.53 5.07 -4.67
C THR A 55 -9.46 3.94 -5.09
N ILE A 56 -9.22 3.32 -6.24
CA ILE A 56 -10.01 2.21 -6.81
C ILE A 56 -9.04 1.09 -7.20
N ASP A 57 -9.43 -0.15 -6.90
CA ASP A 57 -8.66 -1.33 -7.28
C ASP A 57 -8.55 -1.43 -8.81
N ASN A 58 -7.33 -1.74 -9.27
CA ASN A 58 -6.97 -1.92 -10.67
C ASN A 58 -5.97 -3.09 -10.83
N SER A 59 -5.46 -3.31 -12.05
CA SER A 59 -4.51 -4.38 -12.33
C SER A 59 -3.24 -4.33 -11.46
N GLU A 60 -2.74 -3.16 -11.10
CA GLU A 60 -1.57 -3.05 -10.25
C GLU A 60 -1.85 -3.53 -8.81
N THR A 61 -3.07 -3.30 -8.31
CA THR A 61 -3.45 -3.73 -6.95
C THR A 61 -3.86 -5.20 -6.88
N VAL A 62 -4.80 -5.65 -7.70
CA VAL A 62 -5.38 -7.02 -7.57
C VAL A 62 -4.54 -8.08 -8.26
N PHE A 63 -3.66 -7.69 -9.18
CA PHE A 63 -2.81 -8.63 -9.90
C PHE A 63 -1.33 -8.46 -9.52
N GLU A 64 -0.74 -7.29 -9.76
CA GLU A 64 0.69 -7.11 -9.45
C GLU A 64 0.98 -7.26 -7.95
N LEU A 65 0.25 -6.58 -7.05
CA LEU A 65 0.45 -6.73 -5.61
C LEU A 65 -0.06 -8.07 -5.08
N ASP A 66 -1.34 -8.39 -5.35
CA ASP A 66 -1.99 -9.51 -4.66
C ASP A 66 -1.64 -10.90 -5.24
N ILE A 67 -1.19 -10.98 -6.49
CA ILE A 67 -0.81 -12.24 -7.14
C ILE A 67 0.71 -12.28 -7.37
N GLU A 68 1.29 -11.36 -8.14
CA GLU A 68 2.70 -11.47 -8.53
C GLU A 68 3.66 -11.26 -7.34
N HIS A 69 3.50 -10.17 -6.58
CA HIS A 69 4.34 -9.92 -5.40
C HIS A 69 4.05 -10.91 -4.26
N ARG A 70 2.81 -11.42 -4.15
CA ARG A 70 2.48 -12.50 -3.22
C ARG A 70 3.29 -13.76 -3.50
N GLN A 71 3.60 -14.09 -4.76
CA GLN A 71 4.49 -15.21 -5.08
C GLN A 71 5.92 -15.00 -4.55
N ILE A 72 6.42 -13.76 -4.53
CA ILE A 72 7.71 -13.42 -3.90
C ILE A 72 7.63 -13.69 -2.40
N ALA A 73 6.58 -13.20 -1.73
CA ALA A 73 6.38 -13.41 -0.30
C ALA A 73 6.28 -14.90 0.07
N GLN A 74 5.60 -15.71 -0.74
CA GLN A 74 5.52 -17.17 -0.56
C GLN A 74 6.89 -17.85 -0.67
N LYS A 75 7.69 -17.49 -1.68
CA LYS A 75 9.05 -18.04 -1.87
C LYS A 75 9.97 -17.68 -0.71
N VAL A 76 9.86 -16.45 -0.21
CA VAL A 76 10.62 -15.98 0.95
C VAL A 76 10.11 -16.63 2.24
N LYS A 77 8.85 -17.09 2.30
CA LYS A 77 8.13 -17.62 3.47
C LYS A 77 7.76 -16.52 4.48
N TYR A 78 6.98 -15.54 4.03
CA TYR A 78 6.27 -14.64 4.95
C TYR A 78 5.23 -15.43 5.75
N ASP A 79 5.04 -15.06 7.01
CA ASP A 79 3.96 -15.56 7.85
C ASP A 79 2.64 -14.90 7.45
N ASP A 80 2.66 -13.58 7.27
CA ASP A 80 1.51 -12.77 6.89
C ASP A 80 1.88 -11.82 5.74
N TYR A 81 1.16 -11.91 4.62
CA TYR A 81 1.24 -10.97 3.50
C TYR A 81 -0.17 -10.51 3.14
N ILE A 82 -0.49 -9.28 3.52
CA ILE A 82 -1.83 -8.69 3.34
C ILE A 82 -1.70 -7.52 2.37
N VAL A 83 -2.54 -7.51 1.34
CA VAL A 83 -2.73 -6.34 0.47
C VAL A 83 -4.05 -5.70 0.89
N ALA A 84 -3.99 -4.44 1.35
CA ALA A 84 -5.19 -3.69 1.66
C ALA A 84 -5.92 -3.35 0.36
N LYS A 85 -7.25 -3.52 0.34
CA LYS A 85 -8.08 -3.03 -0.76
C LYS A 85 -8.01 -1.51 -0.83
N CYS A 86 -8.13 -0.97 -2.03
CA CYS A 86 -8.43 0.44 -2.21
C CYS A 86 -9.79 0.81 -1.58
N LEU A 87 -10.04 2.11 -1.51
CA LEU A 87 -11.26 2.66 -0.91
C LEU A 87 -12.52 2.24 -1.69
N ASN A 88 -12.40 2.09 -3.02
CA ASN A 88 -13.47 1.63 -3.91
C ASN A 88 -14.78 2.39 -3.66
N ASP A 89 -15.86 1.67 -3.36
CA ASP A 89 -17.19 2.14 -3.08
C ASP A 89 -17.50 2.28 -1.58
N ASP A 90 -16.48 2.39 -0.71
CA ASP A 90 -16.69 2.64 0.73
C ASP A 90 -17.48 3.94 0.93
N GLU A 91 -18.62 3.82 1.61
CA GLU A 91 -19.57 4.94 1.83
C GLU A 91 -18.87 6.15 2.48
N ARG A 92 -17.93 5.93 3.40
CA ARG A 92 -17.23 7.03 4.08
C ARG A 92 -16.29 7.77 3.12
N PHE A 93 -15.75 7.07 2.12
CA PHE A 93 -14.94 7.70 1.09
C PHE A 93 -15.81 8.51 0.12
N VAL A 94 -16.99 7.99 -0.26
CA VAL A 94 -17.99 8.73 -1.03
C VAL A 94 -18.40 10.00 -0.28
N ASP A 95 -18.76 9.89 1.00
CA ASP A 95 -19.13 11.01 1.86
C ASP A 95 -18.00 12.04 1.97
N LEU A 96 -16.75 11.58 2.08
CA LEU A 96 -15.58 12.45 2.10
C LEU A 96 -15.48 13.28 0.81
N ILE A 97 -15.65 12.63 -0.35
CA ILE A 97 -15.61 13.32 -1.66
C ILE A 97 -16.74 14.35 -1.73
N VAL A 98 -17.97 13.95 -1.41
CA VAL A 98 -19.14 14.85 -1.41
C VAL A 98 -18.87 16.06 -0.52
N LYS A 99 -18.44 15.83 0.73
CA LYS A 99 -18.11 16.91 1.67
C LYS A 99 -17.04 17.85 1.12
N LYS A 100 -16.00 17.33 0.47
CA LYS A 100 -14.92 18.14 -0.09
C LYS A 100 -15.37 18.97 -1.29
N VAL A 101 -16.21 18.42 -2.17
CA VAL A 101 -16.76 19.15 -3.33
C VAL A 101 -17.74 20.23 -2.87
N THR A 102 -18.63 19.93 -1.92
CA THR A 102 -19.59 20.92 -1.40
C THR A 102 -18.89 22.06 -0.68
N ALA A 103 -17.84 21.78 0.11
CA ALA A 103 -17.08 22.81 0.82
C ALA A 103 -16.33 23.79 -0.12
N LEU A 104 -16.09 23.42 -1.38
CA LEU A 104 -15.47 24.27 -2.40
C LEU A 104 -16.49 25.10 -3.19
N SER A 105 -17.78 24.82 -3.03
CA SER A 105 -18.87 25.46 -3.77
C SER A 105 -19.50 26.66 -3.02
N ILE A 106 -18.83 27.12 -1.96
CA ILE A 106 -19.16 28.28 -1.11
C ILE A 106 -17.97 29.25 -1.20
#